data_AF-A0A7W4HFC6-F1
#
_entry.id   AF-A0A7W4HFC6-F1
#
_cell.length_a   1.000
_cell.length_b   1.000
_cell.length_c   1.000
_cell.angle_alpha   90.00
_cell.angle_beta   90.00
_cell.angle_gamma   90.00
#
_symmetry.space_group_name_H-M   'P 1'
#
loop_
_entity.id
_entity.type
_entity.pdbx_description
1 polymer ?
#
loop_
_entity_poly.entity_id
_entity_poly.type
_entity_poly.pdbx_seq_one_letter_code
_entity_poly.pdbx_strand_id
1 'polypeptide(L)' 'MLLRSDDYKGPPIFYMIFLPEHKIGNYYTKAGYETKLKKLKILIQSDMKNINKFIKRWYELHKPNITDYEGNIMNNISM' A
#
# COMPACT_ATOMS: atom_id res chain seq x y z
N MET A 1 8.34 1.00 5.61
CA MET A 1 6.97 1.19 6.12
C MET A 1 6.84 0.33 7.36
N LEU A 2 6.92 0.92 8.57
CA LEU A 2 6.04 0.44 9.63
C LEU A 2 4.67 0.84 9.10
N LEU A 3 3.96 -0.09 8.47
CA LEU A 3 2.57 0.17 8.15
C LEU A 3 1.94 0.42 9.53
N ARG A 4 1.32 1.57 9.73
CA ARG A 4 0.80 2.05 11.03
C ARG A 4 -0.31 1.16 11.63
N SER A 5 -0.47 -0.06 11.12
CA SER A 5 -1.50 -1.00 11.45
C SER A 5 -0.91 -2.40 11.21
N ASP A 6 -0.08 -2.84 12.15
CA ASP A 6 0.47 -4.21 12.16
C ASP A 6 -0.65 -5.25 12.43
N ASP A 7 -1.79 -4.81 12.97
CA ASP A 7 -2.94 -5.65 13.32
C ASP A 7 -3.90 -5.92 12.13
N TYR A 8 -3.62 -5.38 10.95
CA TYR A 8 -4.55 -5.46 9.81
C TYR A 8 -4.48 -6.83 9.12
N LYS A 9 -5.60 -7.59 9.13
CA LYS A 9 -5.72 -8.87 8.41
C LYS A 9 -5.96 -8.64 6.92
N GLY A 10 -4.89 -8.58 6.14
CA GLY A 10 -4.90 -8.46 4.67
C GLY A 10 -3.72 -7.65 4.15
N PRO A 11 -3.50 -7.56 2.83
CA PRO A 11 -2.43 -6.72 2.28
C PRO A 11 -2.76 -5.25 2.60
N PRO A 12 -2.03 -4.58 3.51
CA PRO A 12 -2.44 -3.28 4.04
C PRO A 12 -2.45 -2.19 2.97
N ILE A 13 -1.72 -2.39 1.88
CA ILE A 13 -1.68 -1.49 0.71
C ILE A 13 -3.08 -1.22 0.16
N PHE A 14 -3.94 -2.24 0.03
CA PHE A 14 -5.25 -2.06 -0.58
C PHE A 14 -6.26 -1.36 0.34
N TYR A 15 -6.03 -1.34 1.65
CA TYR A 15 -6.91 -0.63 2.57
C TYR A 15 -6.40 0.78 2.89
N MET A 16 -5.09 0.91 3.11
CA MET A 16 -4.49 2.16 3.58
C MET A 16 -4.62 3.29 2.57
N ILE A 17 -4.59 3.00 1.26
CA ILE A 17 -4.77 4.03 0.22
C ILE A 17 -6.18 4.65 0.21
N PHE A 18 -7.17 4.03 0.88
CA PHE A 18 -8.53 4.56 0.99
C PHE A 18 -8.81 5.26 2.32
N LEU A 19 -7.82 5.29 3.22
CA LEU A 19 -7.94 5.99 4.49
C LEU A 19 -8.11 7.51 4.30
N PRO A 20 -8.76 8.21 5.25
CA PRO A 20 -8.96 9.66 5.17
C PRO A 20 -7.67 10.46 4.93
N GLU A 21 -6.53 9.97 5.43
CA GLU A 21 -5.21 10.57 5.28
C GLU A 21 -4.73 10.61 3.83
N HIS A 22 -5.17 9.66 3.00
CA HIS A 22 -4.87 9.59 1.57
C HIS A 22 -5.89 10.36 0.71
N LYS A 23 -6.66 11.26 1.32
CA LYS A 23 -7.60 12.16 0.65
C LYS A 23 -7.18 13.62 0.85
N ILE A 24 -7.52 14.48 -0.12
CA ILE A 24 -7.23 15.92 -0.03
C ILE A 24 -8.10 16.60 1.07
N GLY A 25 -9.31 16.09 1.32
CA GLY A 25 -10.26 16.70 2.26
C GLY A 25 -10.68 18.13 1.88
N ASN A 26 -11.31 18.86 2.80
CA ASN A 26 -11.92 20.17 2.50
C ASN A 26 -10.91 21.33 2.43
N TYR A 27 -11.06 22.24 1.49
CA TYR A 27 -10.26 23.46 1.35
C TYR A 27 -11.13 24.61 0.86
N TYR A 28 -10.77 25.84 1.23
CA TYR A 28 -11.56 27.05 0.92
C TYR A 28 -10.86 28.00 -0.07
N THR A 29 -9.58 27.77 -0.36
CA THR A 29 -8.78 28.61 -1.26
C THR A 29 -7.91 27.75 -2.17
N LYS A 30 -7.53 28.30 -3.33
CA LYS A 30 -6.62 27.64 -4.28
C LYS A 30 -5.26 27.32 -3.64
N ALA A 31 -4.69 28.26 -2.89
CA ALA A 31 -3.44 28.02 -2.16
C ALA A 31 -3.58 26.90 -1.10
N GLY A 32 -4.73 26.83 -0.43
CA GLY A 32 -5.05 25.74 0.49
C GLY A 32 -5.10 24.39 -0.21
N TYR A 33 -5.76 24.32 -1.37
CA TYR A 33 -5.78 23.12 -2.22
C TYR A 33 -4.37 22.68 -2.62
N GLU A 34 -3.55 23.57 -3.17
CA GLU A 34 -2.20 23.25 -3.63
C GLU A 34 -1.31 22.75 -2.49
N THR A 35 -1.45 23.34 -1.30
CA THR A 35 -0.75 22.89 -0.09
C THR A 35 -1.14 21.47 0.29
N LYS A 36 -2.43 21.16 0.30
CA LYS A 36 -2.93 19.80 0.61
C LYS A 36 -2.53 18.79 -0.45
N LEU A 37 -2.59 19.17 -1.72
CA LEU A 37 -2.15 18.34 -2.85
C LEU A 37 -0.66 17.99 -2.72
N LYS A 38 0.19 18.96 -2.35
CA LYS A 38 1.62 18.72 -2.14
C LYS A 38 1.86 17.74 -0.99
N LYS A 39 1.14 17.88 0.13
CA LYS A 39 1.21 16.94 1.27
C LYS A 39 0.82 15.52 0.86
N LEU A 40 -0.28 15.38 0.13
CA LEU A 40 -0.75 14.08 -0.34
C LEU A 40 0.26 13.41 -1.30
N LYS A 41 0.85 14.17 -2.22
CA LYS A 41 1.91 13.66 -3.11
C LYS A 41 3.10 13.11 -2.32
N ILE A 42 3.57 13.85 -1.31
CA ILE A 42 4.70 13.44 -0.48
C ILE A 42 4.36 12.15 0.30
N LEU A 43 3.14 12.06 0.86
CA LEU A 43 2.68 10.88 1.58
C LEU A 43 2.70 9.64 0.67
N ILE A 44 2.04 9.71 -0.49
CA ILE A 44 1.98 8.60 -1.45
C ILE A 44 3.40 8.21 -1.91
N GLN A 45 4.25 9.17 -2.21
CA GLN A 45 5.64 8.89 -2.61
C GLN A 45 6.44 8.19 -1.51
N SER A 46 6.30 8.62 -0.25
CA SER A 46 6.96 8.02 0.90
C SER A 46 6.52 6.57 1.13
N ASP A 47 5.23 6.30 0.96
CA ASP A 47 4.63 4.98 1.09
C ASP A 47 5.14 4.06 -0.03
N MET A 48 5.08 4.53 -1.28
CA MET A 48 5.54 3.78 -2.45
C MET A 48 7.05 3.52 -2.45
N LYS A 49 7.87 4.42 -1.87
CA LYS A 49 9.33 4.25 -1.79
C LYS A 49 9.74 2.92 -1.14
N ASN A 50 8.92 2.39 -0.24
CA ASN A 50 9.22 1.16 0.50
C ASN A 50 8.41 -0.05 0.05
N ILE A 51 7.66 0.05 -1.06
CA ILE A 51 6.74 -1.01 -1.49
C ILE A 51 7.45 -2.34 -1.74
N ASN A 52 8.62 -2.32 -2.38
CA ASN A 52 9.41 -3.53 -2.62
C ASN A 52 9.84 -4.22 -1.31
N LYS A 53 10.23 -3.42 -0.30
CA LYS A 53 10.59 -3.94 1.03
C LYS A 53 9.38 -4.54 1.74
N PHE A 54 8.21 -3.92 1.60
CA PHE A 54 6.96 -4.46 2.13
C PHE A 54 6.59 -5.79 1.47
N ILE A 55 6.58 -5.85 0.13
CA ILE A 55 6.27 -7.06 -0.65
C ILE A 55 7.19 -8.21 -0.22
N LYS A 56 8.51 -7.94 -0.14
CA LYS A 56 9.48 -8.94 0.32
C LYS A 56 9.14 -9.50 1.70
N ARG A 57 8.91 -8.62 2.69
CA ARG A 57 8.57 -9.04 4.07
C ARG A 57 7.24 -9.79 4.12
N TRP A 58 6.27 -9.43 3.28
CA TRP A 58 5.00 -10.13 3.21
C TRP A 58 5.16 -11.57 2.69
N TYR A 59 5.98 -11.80 1.65
CA TYR A 59 6.33 -13.14 1.18
C TYR A 59 7.18 -13.96 2.18
N GLU A 60 7.98 -13.29 3.03
CA GLU A 60 8.72 -13.97 4.11
C GLU A 60 7.76 -14.48 5.21
N LEU A 61 6.73 -13.69 5.55
CA LEU A 61 5.77 -14.01 6.62
C LEU A 61 4.64 -14.93 6.14
N HIS A 62 4.27 -14.83 4.86
CA HIS A 62 3.15 -15.55 4.28
C HIS A 62 3.62 -16.32 3.04
N LYS A 63 3.28 -17.60 2.96
CA LYS A 63 3.45 -18.42 1.75
C LYS A 63 2.14 -18.45 0.99
N PRO A 64 1.87 -17.49 0.08
CA PRO A 64 0.68 -17.58 -0.76
C PRO A 64 0.82 -18.77 -1.70
N ASN A 65 -0.31 -19.42 -2.01
CA ASN A 65 -0.37 -20.29 -3.16
C ASN A 65 -0.22 -19.42 -4.41
N ILE A 66 0.79 -19.71 -5.24
CA ILE A 66 0.88 -19.10 -6.56
C ILE A 66 -0.13 -19.84 -7.42
N THR A 67 -1.05 -19.12 -8.05
CA THR A 67 -2.03 -19.71 -8.97
C THR A 67 -1.85 -19.14 -10.37
N ASP A 68 -2.16 -19.95 -11.38
CA ASP A 68 -2.31 -19.45 -12.75
C ASP A 68 -3.60 -18.60 -12.90
N TYR A 69 -3.83 -18.07 -14.10
CA TYR A 69 -5.03 -17.30 -14.42
C TYR A 69 -6.34 -18.12 -14.31
N GLU A 70 -6.24 -19.46 -14.32
CA GLU A 70 -7.37 -20.39 -14.19
C GLU A 70 -7.61 -20.81 -12.73
N GLY A 71 -6.74 -20.41 -11.80
CA GLY A 71 -6.83 -20.72 -10.37
C GLY A 71 -6.14 -22.02 -9.96
N ASN A 72 -5.38 -22.68 -10.84
CA ASN A 72 -4.61 -23.87 -10.49
C ASN A 72 -3.36 -23.47 -9.71
N ILE A 73 -3.08 -24.18 -8.60
CA ILE A 73 -1.90 -23.92 -7.78
C ILE A 73 -0.64 -24.37 -8.53
N MET A 74 0.23 -23.41 -8.82
CA MET A 74 1.56 -23.64 -9.35
C MET A 74 2.47 -24.13 -8.22
N ASN A 75 2.56 -25.45 -8.07
CA ASN A 75 3.50 -26.07 -7.16
C ASN A 75 4.93 -25.89 -7.68
N ASN A 76 5.76 -25.22 -6.89
CA ASN A 76 7.20 -25.02 -7.04
C ASN A 76 7.66 -24.03 -8.12
N ILE A 77 7.99 -22.83 -7.67
CA ILE A 77 9.16 -22.14 -8.21
C ILE A 77 10.03 -21.79 -7.00
N SER A 78 11.19 -22.43 -6.92
CA SER A 78 12.27 -22.08 -6.00
C SER A 78 12.58 -20.59 -6.18
N MET A 79 12.33 -19.77 -5.16
CA MET A 79 12.87 -18.40 -5.07
C MET A 79 14.32 -18.44 -4.62
#